data_AF-A0A4Q7N2M9-F1
#
_entry.id   AF-A0A4Q7N2M9-F1
#
_cell.length_a   1.000
_cell.length_b   1.000
_cell.length_c   1.000
_cell.angle_alpha   90.00
_cell.angle_beta   90.00
_cell.angle_gamma   90.00
#
_symmetry.space_group_name_H-M   'P 1'
#
loop_
_entity.id
_entity.type
_entity.pdbx_description
1 polymer ?
#
loop_
_entity_poly.entity_id
_entity_poly.type
_entity_poly.pdbx_seq_one_letter_code
_entity_poly.pdbx_strand_id
1 'polypeptide(L)'
;MKRTIAIIALFVSVFVSCSSPNPVEYNNKLMTIMNNNEKEMIAMNAAMNSQDYTKAESVRGDWQKKLEKAISEVEKMDALKDDAGLKAAVAEGLKGYKQIAEVDYKNLIELRTKEKSGDSTVQPQINTILEKMNNQFEVLGNKINQAGSEFEKKFSGK
;
A
#
# COMPACT_ATOMS: atom_id res chain seq x y z
N MET A 1 35.34 -25.34 -54.38
CA MET A 1 34.06 -25.74 -53.76
C MET A 1 34.27 -25.98 -52.27
N LYS A 2 33.85 -25.03 -51.43
CA LYS A 2 33.88 -25.17 -49.96
C LYS A 2 32.50 -25.66 -49.53
N ARG A 3 32.41 -26.85 -48.91
CA ARG A 3 31.19 -27.38 -48.30
C ARG A 3 31.18 -27.00 -46.82
N THR A 4 30.34 -26.06 -46.47
CA THR A 4 30.10 -25.64 -45.08
C THR A 4 29.21 -26.68 -44.41
N ILE A 5 29.69 -27.30 -43.33
CA ILE A 5 28.89 -28.19 -42.48
C ILE A 5 28.06 -27.30 -41.54
N ALA A 6 26.74 -27.43 -41.62
CA ALA A 6 25.80 -26.70 -40.78
C ALA A 6 25.80 -27.29 -39.35
N ILE A 7 26.03 -26.43 -38.35
CA ILE A 7 25.83 -26.75 -36.93
C ILE A 7 24.34 -26.56 -36.64
N ILE A 8 23.64 -27.66 -36.36
CA ILE A 8 22.27 -27.62 -35.86
C ILE A 8 22.33 -27.23 -34.39
N ALA A 9 22.05 -25.96 -34.09
CA ALA A 9 21.84 -25.49 -32.73
C ALA A 9 20.46 -25.99 -32.26
N LEU A 10 20.47 -26.99 -31.38
CA LEU A 10 19.29 -27.50 -30.71
C LEU A 10 18.82 -26.46 -29.68
N PHE A 11 17.87 -25.61 -30.07
CA PHE A 11 17.15 -24.75 -29.13
C PHE A 11 16.26 -25.64 -28.25
N VAL A 12 16.74 -25.95 -27.05
CA VAL A 12 15.91 -26.54 -25.99
C VAL A 12 15.04 -25.40 -25.44
N SER A 13 13.84 -25.27 -25.98
CA SER A 13 12.79 -24.43 -25.41
C SER A 13 12.41 -25.00 -24.04
N VAL A 14 13.00 -24.47 -22.97
CA VAL A 14 12.55 -24.73 -21.61
C VAL A 14 11.19 -24.05 -21.48
N PHE A 15 10.10 -24.79 -21.71
CA PHE A 15 8.76 -24.35 -21.32
C PHE A 15 8.73 -24.32 -19.80
N VAL A 16 9.09 -23.17 -19.22
CA VAL A 16 8.76 -22.85 -17.83
C VAL A 16 7.23 -22.89 -17.75
N SER A 17 6.69 -23.97 -17.17
CA SER A 17 5.28 -24.06 -16.84
C SER A 17 5.01 -23.01 -15.76
N CYS A 18 4.65 -21.80 -16.20
CA CYS A 18 4.22 -20.73 -15.33
C CYS A 18 2.80 -21.09 -14.89
N SER A 19 2.66 -21.77 -13.75
CA SER A 19 1.35 -21.98 -13.14
C SER A 19 0.80 -20.61 -12.76
N SER A 20 -0.29 -20.18 -13.39
CA SER A 20 -0.96 -18.92 -13.04
C SER A 20 -1.31 -18.91 -11.54
N PRO A 21 -1.14 -17.77 -10.83
CA PRO A 21 -1.45 -17.67 -9.41
C PRO A 21 -2.88 -18.16 -9.10
N ASN A 22 -3.08 -18.82 -7.96
CA ASN A 22 -4.41 -19.17 -7.47
C ASN A 22 -5.13 -17.90 -6.99
N PRO A 23 -6.37 -17.60 -7.43
CA PRO A 23 -7.10 -16.40 -7.03
C PRO A 23 -7.26 -16.21 -5.50
N VAL A 24 -7.48 -17.30 -4.76
CA VAL A 24 -7.62 -17.28 -3.30
C VAL A 24 -6.30 -16.89 -2.64
N GLU A 25 -5.20 -17.52 -3.06
CA GLU A 25 -3.87 -17.19 -2.53
C GLU A 25 -3.45 -15.76 -2.88
N TYR A 26 -3.78 -15.32 -4.10
CA TYR A 26 -3.55 -13.95 -4.56
C TYR A 26 -4.28 -12.93 -3.69
N ASN A 27 -5.58 -13.14 -3.44
CA ASN A 27 -6.37 -12.27 -2.56
C ASN A 27 -5.83 -12.28 -1.12
N ASN A 28 -5.56 -13.46 -0.57
CA ASN A 28 -5.06 -13.60 0.80
C ASN A 28 -3.74 -12.84 1.01
N LYS A 29 -2.83 -12.86 0.03
CA LYS A 29 -1.58 -12.09 0.08
C LYS A 29 -1.86 -10.59 0.13
N LEU A 30 -2.70 -10.07 -0.78
CA LEU A 30 -3.07 -8.66 -0.80
C LEU A 30 -3.75 -8.22 0.50
N MET A 31 -4.70 -9.01 1.01
CA MET A 31 -5.40 -8.70 2.26
C MET A 31 -4.48 -8.76 3.47
N THR A 32 -3.51 -9.68 3.50
CA THR A 32 -2.51 -9.73 4.57
C THR A 32 -1.67 -8.45 4.62
N ILE A 33 -1.28 -7.92 3.46
CA ILE A 33 -0.54 -6.66 3.35
C ILE A 33 -1.40 -5.51 3.88
N MET A 34 -2.68 -5.44 3.49
CA MET A 34 -3.61 -4.40 3.93
C MET A 34 -3.87 -4.45 5.44
N ASN A 35 -4.11 -5.65 6.00
CA ASN A 35 -4.31 -5.84 7.43
C ASN A 35 -3.08 -5.46 8.26
N ASN A 36 -1.87 -5.68 7.73
CA ASN A 36 -0.66 -5.22 8.39
C ASN A 36 -0.55 -3.69 8.36
N ASN A 37 -0.93 -3.04 7.26
CA ASN A 37 -0.99 -1.59 7.20
C ASN A 37 -2.00 -0.99 8.20
N GLU A 38 -3.16 -1.61 8.38
CA GLU A 38 -4.16 -1.18 9.37
C GLU A 38 -3.59 -1.15 10.81
N LYS A 39 -2.79 -2.16 11.18
CA LYS A 39 -2.10 -2.17 12.49
C LYS A 39 -1.18 -0.98 12.67
N GLU A 40 -0.48 -0.57 11.61
CA GLU A 40 0.39 0.61 11.67
C GLU A 40 -0.42 1.91 11.79
N MET A 41 -1.56 2.01 11.10
CA MET A 41 -2.49 3.15 11.27
C MET A 41 -3.00 3.26 12.70
N ILE A 42 -3.37 2.14 13.34
CA ILE A 42 -3.77 2.09 14.74
C ILE A 42 -2.62 2.55 15.65
N ALA A 43 -1.40 2.06 15.41
CA ALA A 43 -0.22 2.46 16.17
C ALA A 43 0.07 3.96 16.02
N MET A 44 -0.07 4.51 14.82
CA MET A 44 0.13 5.93 14.54
C MET A 44 -0.90 6.79 15.28
N ASN A 45 -2.18 6.42 15.24
CA ASN A 45 -3.24 7.10 15.97
C ASN A 45 -3.02 7.05 17.48
N ALA A 46 -2.60 5.90 18.02
CA ALA A 46 -2.25 5.78 19.43
C ALA A 46 -1.07 6.68 19.83
N ALA A 47 -0.04 6.79 18.97
CA ALA A 47 1.09 7.67 19.20
C ALA A 47 0.68 9.16 19.18
N MET A 48 -0.14 9.58 18.22
CA MET A 48 -0.68 10.95 18.18
C MET A 48 -1.50 11.28 19.43
N ASN A 49 -2.37 10.36 19.86
CA ASN A 49 -3.23 10.54 21.04
C ASN A 49 -2.43 10.60 22.35
N SER A 50 -1.25 10.00 22.41
CA SER A 50 -0.37 10.10 23.58
C SER A 50 0.27 11.48 23.77
N GLN A 51 0.18 12.36 22.76
CA GLN A 51 0.81 13.69 22.72
C GLN A 51 2.34 13.65 22.91
N ASP A 52 2.96 12.47 22.80
CA ASP A 52 4.41 12.30 22.66
C ASP A 52 4.75 12.36 21.17
N TYR A 53 5.01 13.57 20.70
CA TYR A 53 5.25 13.83 19.27
C TYR A 53 6.62 13.35 18.79
N THR A 54 7.57 13.10 19.71
CA THR A 54 8.82 12.40 19.38
C THR A 54 8.55 10.93 19.08
N LYS A 55 7.74 10.28 19.93
CA LYS A 55 7.26 8.91 19.66
C LYS A 55 6.41 8.84 18.39
N ALA A 56 5.53 9.80 18.16
CA ALA A 56 4.71 9.86 16.96
C ALA A 56 5.58 9.94 15.69
N GLU A 57 6.63 10.76 15.69
CA GLU A 57 7.55 10.85 14.55
C GLU A 57 8.32 9.54 14.31
N SER A 58 8.72 8.84 15.38
CA SER A 58 9.33 7.50 15.27
C SER A 58 8.36 6.49 14.64
N VAL A 59 7.12 6.44 15.11
CA VAL A 59 6.09 5.52 14.59
C VAL A 59 5.77 5.85 13.13
N ARG A 60 5.66 7.14 12.78
CA ARG A 60 5.45 7.61 11.40
C ARG A 60 6.57 7.13 10.46
N GLY A 61 7.83 7.30 10.88
CA GLY A 61 8.99 6.89 10.09
C GLY A 61 9.08 5.37 9.89
N ASP A 62 8.70 4.58 10.90
CA ASP A 62 8.66 3.12 10.78
C ASP A 62 7.51 2.65 9.89
N TRP A 63 6.33 3.28 10.00
CA TRP A 63 5.21 3.01 9.11
C TRP A 63 5.55 3.31 7.65
N GLN A 64 6.20 4.45 7.37
CA GLN A 64 6.68 4.82 6.03
C GLN A 64 7.58 3.72 5.43
N LYS A 65 8.56 3.21 6.17
CA LYS A 65 9.44 2.11 5.71
C LYS A 65 8.66 0.82 5.45
N LYS A 66 7.66 0.51 6.27
CA LYS A 66 6.80 -0.67 6.07
C LYS A 66 5.92 -0.52 4.82
N LEU A 67 5.42 0.68 4.56
CA LEU A 67 4.67 1.00 3.34
C LEU A 67 5.54 0.85 2.08
N GLU A 68 6.79 1.32 2.09
CA GLU A 68 7.73 1.12 0.99
C GLU A 68 7.93 -0.37 0.66
N LYS A 69 8.12 -1.20 1.71
CA LYS A 69 8.23 -2.65 1.56
C LYS A 69 6.95 -3.27 1.00
N ALA A 70 5.80 -2.90 1.55
CA ALA A 70 4.49 -3.37 1.11
C ALA A 70 4.21 -3.01 -0.35
N ILE A 71 4.50 -1.77 -0.76
CA ILE A 71 4.37 -1.33 -2.16
C ILE A 71 5.26 -2.19 -3.07
N SER A 72 6.53 -2.38 -2.69
CA SER A 72 7.45 -3.21 -3.48
C SER A 72 6.99 -4.66 -3.57
N GLU A 73 6.45 -5.22 -2.48
CA GLU A 73 5.90 -6.58 -2.44
C GLU A 73 4.73 -6.71 -3.41
N VAL A 74 3.75 -5.81 -3.34
CA VAL A 74 2.59 -5.81 -4.25
C VAL A 74 3.04 -5.64 -5.69
N GLU A 75 3.92 -4.70 -6.01
CA GLU A 75 4.38 -4.46 -7.38
C GLU A 75 5.05 -5.70 -7.98
N LYS A 76 5.81 -6.44 -7.18
CA LYS A 76 6.51 -7.69 -7.58
C LYS A 76 5.61 -8.92 -7.66
N MET A 77 4.38 -8.88 -7.15
CA MET A 77 3.46 -10.02 -7.28
C MET A 77 3.18 -10.30 -8.76
N ASP A 78 3.17 -11.57 -9.16
CA ASP A 78 2.72 -11.94 -10.50
C ASP A 78 1.27 -11.50 -10.72
N ALA A 79 0.97 -10.97 -11.90
CA ALA A 79 -0.40 -10.59 -12.23
C ALA A 79 -1.29 -11.83 -12.28
N LEU A 80 -2.44 -11.78 -11.62
CA LEU A 80 -3.47 -12.78 -11.82
C LEU A 80 -4.15 -12.52 -13.16
N LYS A 81 -4.28 -13.57 -13.99
CA LYS A 81 -5.06 -13.46 -15.22
C LYS A 81 -6.49 -13.05 -14.87
N ASP A 82 -7.03 -12.09 -15.62
CA ASP A 82 -8.38 -11.58 -15.44
C ASP A 82 -8.60 -10.88 -14.07
N ASP A 83 -7.56 -10.39 -13.39
CA ASP A 83 -7.70 -9.53 -12.21
C ASP A 83 -8.64 -8.35 -12.52
N ALA A 84 -9.66 -8.16 -11.69
CA ALA A 84 -10.63 -7.07 -11.80
C ALA A 84 -10.05 -5.68 -11.44
N GLY A 85 -8.77 -5.61 -11.08
CA GLY A 85 -8.07 -4.38 -10.71
C GLY A 85 -7.70 -4.32 -9.23
N LEU A 86 -7.84 -5.42 -8.48
CA LEU A 86 -7.59 -5.48 -7.05
C LEU A 86 -6.15 -5.14 -6.71
N LYS A 87 -5.16 -5.72 -7.40
CA LYS A 87 -3.74 -5.41 -7.15
C LYS A 87 -3.42 -3.94 -7.42
N ALA A 88 -3.99 -3.37 -8.49
CA ALA A 88 -3.79 -1.96 -8.81
C ALA A 88 -4.38 -1.05 -7.73
N ALA A 89 -5.61 -1.35 -7.27
CA ALA A 89 -6.26 -0.60 -6.19
C ALA A 89 -5.47 -0.68 -4.88
N VAL A 90 -4.96 -1.86 -4.51
CA VAL A 90 -4.12 -2.04 -3.31
C VAL A 90 -2.80 -1.28 -3.44
N ALA A 91 -2.11 -1.37 -4.59
CA ALA A 91 -0.87 -0.63 -4.82
C ALA A 91 -1.07 0.89 -4.72
N GLU A 92 -2.16 1.40 -5.29
CA GLU A 92 -2.52 2.82 -5.21
C GLU A 92 -2.90 3.23 -3.78
N GLY A 93 -3.67 2.40 -3.07
CA GLY A 93 -4.01 2.58 -1.66
C GLY A 93 -2.78 2.73 -0.78
N LEU A 94 -1.82 1.82 -0.91
CA LEU A 94 -0.55 1.86 -0.16
C LEU A 94 0.28 3.11 -0.50
N LYS A 95 0.33 3.52 -1.78
CA LYS A 95 1.00 4.76 -2.19
C LYS A 95 0.31 5.99 -1.60
N GLY A 96 -1.02 6.00 -1.53
CA GLY A 96 -1.81 7.02 -0.87
C GLY A 96 -1.52 7.09 0.63
N TYR A 97 -1.49 5.95 1.33
CA TYR A 97 -1.13 5.91 2.75
C TYR A 97 0.31 6.36 3.00
N LYS A 98 1.24 6.04 2.09
CA LYS A 98 2.62 6.55 2.16
C LYS A 98 2.66 8.07 2.06
N GLN A 99 1.90 8.66 1.14
CA GLN A 99 1.78 10.11 1.04
C GLN A 99 1.23 10.74 2.34
N ILE A 100 0.20 10.13 2.93
CA ILE A 100 -0.37 10.59 4.21
C ILE A 100 0.67 10.49 5.34
N ALA A 101 1.42 9.39 5.41
CA ALA A 101 2.48 9.21 6.42
C ALA A 101 3.69 10.15 6.21
N GLU A 102 4.07 10.41 4.96
CA GLU A 102 5.25 11.23 4.63
C GLU A 102 5.00 12.73 4.77
N VAL A 103 3.80 13.17 4.42
CA VAL A 103 3.47 14.59 4.35
C VAL A 103 2.48 14.97 5.42
N ASP A 104 1.31 14.34 5.47
CA ASP A 104 0.21 14.84 6.26
C ASP A 104 0.40 14.59 7.76
N TYR A 105 0.79 13.38 8.18
CA TYR A 105 1.14 13.11 9.57
C TYR A 105 2.36 13.91 10.03
N LYS A 106 3.37 14.10 9.17
CA LYS A 106 4.55 14.90 9.51
C LYS A 106 4.15 16.34 9.84
N ASN A 107 3.36 16.97 8.96
CA ASN A 107 2.83 18.32 9.19
C ASN A 107 1.94 18.38 10.43
N LEU A 108 1.08 17.38 10.64
CA LEU A 108 0.21 17.32 11.81
C LEU A 108 1.01 17.22 13.12
N ILE A 109 2.07 16.42 13.16
CA ILE A 109 3.00 16.31 14.30
C ILE A 109 3.64 17.66 14.60
N GLU A 110 4.12 18.38 13.57
CA GLU A 110 4.71 19.71 13.73
C GLU A 110 3.71 20.73 14.30
N LEU A 111 2.48 20.76 13.75
CA LEU A 111 1.42 21.66 14.23
C LEU A 111 1.01 21.35 15.67
N ARG A 112 0.82 20.07 15.98
CA ARG A 112 0.47 19.61 17.33
C ARG A 112 1.60 19.86 18.35
N THR A 113 2.85 19.85 17.91
CA THR A 113 4.00 20.23 18.75
C THR A 113 3.98 21.73 19.08
N LYS A 114 3.65 22.58 18.11
CA LYS A 114 3.49 24.04 18.33
C LYS A 114 2.32 24.33 19.27
N GLU A 115 1.19 23.69 19.05
CA GLU A 115 0.00 23.77 19.90
C GLU A 115 0.34 23.39 21.36
N LYS A 116 1.02 22.25 21.57
CA LYS A 116 1.48 21.82 22.90
C LYS A 116 2.45 22.80 23.55
N SER A 117 3.19 23.57 22.76
CA SER A 117 4.10 24.63 23.23
C SER A 117 3.40 25.96 23.51
N GLY A 118 2.07 26.04 23.33
CA GLY A 118 1.26 27.22 23.64
C GLY A 118 0.81 28.04 22.43
N ASP A 119 1.16 27.66 21.20
CA ASP A 119 0.71 28.36 20.00
C ASP A 119 -0.70 27.89 19.57
N SER A 120 -1.73 28.56 20.09
CA SER A 120 -3.12 28.26 19.74
C SER A 120 -3.52 28.72 18.34
N THR A 121 -2.68 29.51 17.65
CA THR A 121 -2.99 30.02 16.31
C THR A 121 -2.94 28.93 15.24
N VAL A 122 -2.37 27.76 15.56
CA VAL A 122 -2.25 26.62 14.66
C VAL A 122 -3.52 25.74 14.56
N GLN A 123 -4.53 26.01 15.38
CA GLN A 123 -5.75 25.19 15.45
C GLN A 123 -6.50 25.10 14.10
N PRO A 124 -6.67 26.17 13.30
CA PRO A 124 -7.30 26.07 11.99
C PRO A 124 -6.54 25.13 11.05
N GLN A 125 -5.21 25.20 11.02
CA GLN A 125 -4.38 24.33 10.17
C GLN A 125 -4.48 22.86 10.61
N ILE A 126 -4.55 22.60 11.92
CA ILE A 126 -4.79 21.25 12.46
C ILE A 126 -6.13 20.70 11.97
N ASN A 127 -7.20 21.50 12.01
CA ASN A 127 -8.51 21.04 11.58
C ASN A 127 -8.52 20.75 10.07
N THR A 128 -7.95 21.64 9.26
CA THR A 128 -7.84 21.45 7.81
C THR A 128 -7.07 20.18 7.45
N ILE A 129 -5.95 19.89 8.12
CA ILE A 129 -5.17 18.69 7.80
C ILE A 129 -5.88 17.41 8.23
N LEU A 130 -6.60 17.41 9.36
CA LEU A 130 -7.39 16.27 9.80
C LEU A 130 -8.55 15.97 8.84
N GLU A 131 -9.27 17.00 8.39
CA GLU A 131 -10.33 16.85 7.39
C GLU A 131 -9.80 16.27 6.08
N LYS A 132 -8.67 16.80 5.60
CA LYS A 132 -7.99 16.30 4.40
C LYS A 132 -7.62 14.83 4.55
N MET A 133 -6.96 14.45 5.65
CA MET A 133 -6.52 13.08 5.91
C MET A 133 -7.71 12.12 5.97
N ASN A 134 -8.78 12.48 6.68
CA ASN A 134 -9.99 11.66 6.79
C ASN A 134 -10.61 11.39 5.41
N ASN A 135 -10.76 12.44 4.58
CA ASN A 135 -11.27 12.28 3.22
C ASN A 135 -10.35 11.39 2.35
N GLN A 136 -9.03 11.54 2.47
CA GLN A 136 -8.09 10.69 1.73
C GLN A 136 -8.19 9.22 2.17
N PHE A 137 -8.25 8.95 3.48
CA PHE A 137 -8.44 7.58 3.99
C PHE A 137 -9.74 6.96 3.49
N GLU A 138 -10.83 7.71 3.51
CA GLU A 138 -12.14 7.27 3.02
C GLU A 138 -12.10 6.95 1.52
N VAL A 139 -11.59 7.86 0.68
CA VAL A 139 -11.50 7.65 -0.77
C VAL A 139 -10.65 6.42 -1.11
N LEU A 140 -9.49 6.27 -0.48
CA LEU A 140 -8.61 5.12 -0.72
C LEU A 140 -9.24 3.81 -0.23
N GLY A 141 -9.84 3.82 0.97
CA GLY A 141 -10.54 2.65 1.53
C GLY A 141 -11.70 2.19 0.67
N ASN A 142 -12.54 3.13 0.22
CA ASN A 142 -13.68 2.84 -0.66
C ASN A 142 -13.24 2.22 -1.98
N LYS A 143 -12.15 2.75 -2.58
CA LYS A 143 -11.61 2.21 -3.83
C LYS A 143 -11.09 0.78 -3.67
N ILE A 144 -10.39 0.48 -2.57
CA ILE A 144 -9.90 -0.87 -2.28
C ILE A 144 -11.08 -1.82 -2.04
N ASN A 145 -12.07 -1.40 -1.24
CA ASN A 145 -13.25 -2.21 -0.93
C ASN A 145 -14.07 -2.52 -2.19
N GLN A 146 -14.22 -1.56 -3.09
CA GLN A 146 -14.88 -1.77 -4.38
C GLN A 146 -14.13 -2.81 -5.21
N ALA A 147 -12.82 -2.64 -5.38
CA ALA A 147 -12.01 -3.58 -6.15
C ALA A 147 -12.01 -4.99 -5.54
N GLY A 148 -11.99 -5.10 -4.21
CA GLY A 148 -12.13 -6.37 -3.50
C GLY A 148 -13.48 -7.04 -3.76
N SER A 149 -14.57 -6.27 -3.68
CA SER A 149 -15.92 -6.78 -3.97
C SER A 149 -16.06 -7.27 -5.42
N GLU A 150 -15.48 -6.55 -6.39
CA GLU A 150 -15.48 -6.94 -7.80
C GLU A 150 -14.63 -8.20 -8.04
N PHE A 151 -13.48 -8.30 -7.38
CA PHE A 151 -12.63 -9.49 -7.43
C PHE A 151 -13.35 -10.72 -6.88
N GLU A 152 -13.99 -10.60 -5.71
CA GLU A 152 -14.74 -11.70 -5.08
C GLU A 152 -15.89 -12.18 -5.98
N LYS A 153 -16.69 -11.26 -6.54
CA LYS A 153 -17.76 -11.60 -7.49
C LYS A 153 -17.26 -12.40 -8.69
N LYS A 154 -16.06 -12.08 -9.17
CA LYS A 154 -15.47 -12.73 -10.36
C LYS A 154 -14.91 -14.11 -10.07
N PHE A 155 -14.19 -14.27 -8.95
CA PHE A 155 -13.42 -15.48 -8.67
C PHE A 155 -14.02 -16.42 -7.61
N SER A 156 -15.01 -15.95 -6.86
CA SER A 156 -15.74 -16.75 -5.86
C SER A 156 -17.16 -17.10 -6.30
N GLY A 157 -17.53 -16.77 -7.55
CA GLY A 157 -18.86 -16.98 -8.11
C GLY A 157 -19.31 -18.43 -8.05
N LYS A 158 -20.02 -18.78 -6.97
CA LYS A 158 -21.22 -19.61 -7.05
C LYS A 158 -22.38 -18.75 -7.53
#